data_AF-Q6W036-F1
#
_entry.id   AF-Q6W036-F1
#
_cell.length_a   1.000
_cell.length_b   1.000
_cell.length_c   1.000
_cell.angle_alpha   90.00
_cell.angle_beta   90.00
_cell.angle_gamma   90.00
#
_symmetry.space_group_name_H-M   'P 1'
#
loop_
_entity.id
_entity.type
_entity.pdbx_description
1 polymer ?
#
loop_
_entity_poly.entity_id
_entity_poly.type
_entity_poly.pdbx_seq_one_letter_code
_entity_poly.pdbx_strand_id
1 'polypeptide(L)'
;GSPMYFFLFYLSFADSCFSTSTAPRLIVDALSKKNIISYNECMTQVFALHLFGCMEIFVLILMAVDRYVAICKPLRYPVIMSRQVCVILIILAWIGSFIHSTAQIVLALRLPFCGPNLIDHYCCDLQPLLKLACMDTYMINLLLVSNSGAICSSSFVILIISYFVILHSLRNHSAEGRKKALSTCTSHIIVVILFFGPCIFIYARPPTTFSMDKMVAVFYTIGTPFLNPIIYTLRNAEVKNAMKKLWHVKIMNE
;
A
#
# COMPACT_ATOMS: atom_id res chain seq x y z
N GLY A 1 13.27 4.49 -19.52
CA GLY A 1 12.39 3.47 -18.88
C GLY A 1 10.96 3.92 -19.05
N SER A 2 10.00 2.98 -19.12
CA SER A 2 8.57 3.34 -19.19
C SER A 2 8.09 3.93 -17.85
N PRO A 3 7.10 4.84 -17.86
CA PRO A 3 6.46 5.36 -16.65
C PRO A 3 6.01 4.28 -15.66
N MET A 4 5.49 3.15 -16.15
CA MET A 4 5.14 1.99 -15.32
C MET A 4 6.32 1.48 -14.46
N TYR A 5 7.53 1.36 -15.01
CA TYR A 5 8.70 0.92 -14.24
C TYR A 5 9.12 1.93 -13.18
N PHE A 6 8.96 3.22 -13.51
CA PHE A 6 9.22 4.29 -12.56
C PHE A 6 8.29 4.19 -11.36
N PHE A 7 6.99 3.97 -11.57
CA PHE A 7 6.03 3.78 -10.48
C PHE A 7 6.25 2.47 -9.71
N LEU A 8 6.56 1.36 -10.40
CA LEU A 8 6.89 0.08 -9.75
C LEU A 8 8.08 0.20 -8.79
N PHE A 9 9.11 0.97 -9.16
CA PHE A 9 10.24 1.23 -8.27
C PHE A 9 9.80 1.87 -6.95
N TYR A 10 8.95 2.90 -7.01
CA TYR A 10 8.44 3.55 -5.80
C TYR A 10 7.48 2.66 -5.01
N LEU A 11 6.69 1.82 -5.69
CA LEU A 11 5.85 0.83 -5.01
C LEU A 11 6.72 -0.15 -4.22
N SER A 12 7.73 -0.75 -4.85
CA SER A 12 8.64 -1.69 -4.18
C SER A 12 9.48 -1.02 -3.08
N PHE A 13 9.85 0.25 -3.25
CA PHE A 13 10.50 1.02 -2.20
C PHE A 13 9.58 1.19 -0.98
N ALA A 14 8.32 1.57 -1.21
CA ALA A 14 7.32 1.70 -0.15
C ALA A 14 7.05 0.34 0.53
N ASP A 15 6.83 -0.73 -0.23
CA ASP A 15 6.63 -2.10 0.29
C ASP A 15 7.81 -2.52 1.20
N SER A 16 9.04 -2.21 0.78
CA SER A 16 10.26 -2.55 1.52
C SER A 16 10.36 -1.75 2.83
N CYS A 17 10.11 -0.43 2.78
CA CYS A 17 10.12 0.42 3.97
C CYS A 17 8.99 0.05 4.94
N PHE A 18 7.79 -0.25 4.43
CA PHE A 18 6.65 -0.71 5.19
C PHE A 18 6.99 -2.01 5.92
N SER A 19 7.47 -3.02 5.17
CA SER A 19 7.87 -4.32 5.73
C SER A 19 9.00 -4.21 6.75
N THR A 20 10.00 -3.36 6.49
CA THR A 20 11.12 -3.15 7.42
C THR A 20 10.67 -2.47 8.72
N SER A 21 9.59 -1.68 8.66
CA SER A 21 9.02 -1.03 9.85
C SER A 21 8.18 -1.98 10.71
N THR A 22 7.68 -3.09 10.14
CA THR A 22 6.77 -4.04 10.82
C THR A 22 7.42 -5.38 11.16
N ALA A 23 8.17 -5.97 10.22
CA ALA A 23 8.66 -7.34 10.31
C ALA A 23 9.67 -7.56 11.46
N PRO A 24 10.67 -6.69 11.70
CA PRO A 24 11.61 -6.90 12.81
C PRO A 24 10.89 -6.93 14.16
N ARG A 25 9.84 -6.11 14.32
CA ARG A 25 9.07 -6.05 15.55
C ARG A 25 8.22 -7.30 15.75
N LEU A 26 7.51 -7.74 14.71
CA LEU A 26 6.72 -8.96 14.75
C LEU A 26 7.58 -10.21 15.03
N ILE A 27 8.82 -10.23 14.55
CA ILE A 27 9.81 -11.27 14.86
C ILE A 27 10.25 -11.20 16.33
N VAL A 28 10.60 -10.01 16.84
CA VAL A 28 11.02 -9.83 18.24
C VAL A 28 9.91 -10.20 19.22
N ASP A 29 8.68 -9.78 18.95
CA ASP A 29 7.55 -10.10 19.82
C ASP A 29 7.22 -11.61 19.73
N ALA A 30 7.37 -12.26 18.56
CA ALA A 30 7.19 -13.72 18.45
C ALA A 30 8.25 -14.52 19.23
N LEU A 31 9.48 -13.99 19.35
CA LEU A 31 10.60 -14.64 20.02
C LEU A 31 10.71 -14.30 21.52
N SER A 32 10.20 -13.15 21.95
CA SER A 32 10.28 -12.68 23.33
C SER A 32 8.94 -12.82 24.05
N LYS A 33 8.93 -13.41 25.26
CA LYS A 33 7.75 -13.37 26.17
C LYS A 33 7.44 -11.96 26.74
N LYS A 34 8.14 -10.92 26.29
CA LYS A 34 8.07 -9.54 26.79
C LYS A 34 7.67 -8.62 25.63
N ASN A 35 6.39 -8.26 25.57
CA ASN A 35 5.80 -7.47 24.46
C ASN A 35 5.75 -5.99 24.80
N ILE A 36 6.90 -5.42 25.18
CA ILE A 36 6.96 -4.04 25.65
C ILE A 36 7.56 -3.18 24.53
N ILE A 37 6.83 -2.14 24.12
CA ILE A 37 7.31 -1.09 23.21
C ILE A 37 7.27 0.26 23.91
N SER A 38 8.27 1.11 23.68
CA SER A 38 8.22 2.47 24.17
C SER A 38 7.23 3.31 23.35
N TYR A 39 6.66 4.33 23.99
CA TYR A 39 5.71 5.22 23.33
C TYR A 39 6.29 5.88 22.06
N ASN A 40 7.54 6.34 22.10
CA ASN A 40 8.16 7.01 20.95
C ASN A 40 8.41 6.06 19.77
N GLU A 41 8.85 4.82 20.05
CA GLU A 41 9.01 3.80 19.02
C GLU A 41 7.66 3.43 18.40
N CYS A 42 6.63 3.31 19.22
CA CYS A 42 5.26 3.05 18.78
C CYS A 42 4.74 4.15 17.84
N MET A 43 4.86 5.42 18.23
CA MET A 43 4.39 6.55 17.42
C MET A 43 5.18 6.66 16.10
N THR A 44 6.48 6.36 16.14
CA THR A 44 7.31 6.30 14.93
C THR A 44 6.87 5.18 14.00
N GLN A 45 6.55 4.00 14.54
CA GLN A 45 6.05 2.86 13.77
C GLN A 45 4.69 3.17 13.12
N VAL A 46 3.76 3.76 13.86
CA VAL A 46 2.44 4.18 13.35
C VAL A 46 2.59 5.21 12.22
N PHE A 47 3.50 6.18 12.38
CA PHE A 47 3.76 7.18 11.34
C PHE A 47 4.30 6.53 10.06
N ALA A 48 5.29 5.64 10.19
CA ALA A 48 5.87 4.92 9.07
C ALA A 48 4.82 4.05 8.35
N LEU A 49 4.00 3.33 9.11
CA LEU A 49 2.88 2.52 8.59
C LEU A 49 1.95 3.33 7.71
N HIS A 50 1.44 4.46 8.23
CA HIS A 50 0.52 5.30 7.46
C HIS A 50 1.22 5.97 6.28
N LEU A 51 2.50 6.32 6.40
CA LEU A 51 3.24 7.01 5.34
C LEU A 51 3.44 6.10 4.15
N PHE A 52 4.02 4.92 4.38
CA PHE A 52 4.31 3.98 3.31
C PHE A 52 3.04 3.31 2.79
N GLY A 53 2.06 2.99 3.65
CA GLY A 53 0.78 2.43 3.20
C GLY A 53 -0.03 3.41 2.35
N CYS A 54 -0.05 4.70 2.69
CA CYS A 54 -0.70 5.71 1.85
C CYS A 54 0.07 5.94 0.54
N MET A 55 1.42 5.87 0.58
CA MET A 55 2.24 5.95 -0.62
C MET A 55 1.95 4.80 -1.59
N GLU A 56 1.80 3.57 -1.10
CA GLU A 56 1.42 2.41 -1.92
C GLU A 56 0.08 2.63 -2.62
N ILE A 57 -0.94 3.10 -1.90
CA ILE A 57 -2.26 3.43 -2.46
C ILE A 57 -2.13 4.45 -3.59
N PHE A 58 -1.42 5.55 -3.38
CA PHE A 58 -1.26 6.58 -4.40
C PHE A 58 -0.49 6.07 -5.60
N VAL A 59 0.58 5.30 -5.42
CA VAL A 59 1.32 4.72 -6.53
C VAL A 59 0.46 3.75 -7.34
N LEU A 60 -0.39 2.93 -6.70
CA LEU A 60 -1.34 2.05 -7.41
C LEU A 60 -2.35 2.86 -8.25
N ILE A 61 -2.82 4.00 -7.75
CA ILE A 61 -3.66 4.91 -8.55
C ILE A 61 -2.87 5.45 -9.74
N LEU A 62 -1.64 5.93 -9.54
CA LEU A 62 -0.80 6.45 -10.63
C LEU A 62 -0.52 5.39 -11.71
N MET A 63 -0.28 4.14 -11.31
CA MET A 63 -0.13 3.01 -12.23
C MET A 63 -1.40 2.71 -13.01
N ALA A 64 -2.59 2.83 -12.39
CA ALA A 64 -3.86 2.71 -13.09
C ALA A 64 -4.08 3.86 -14.09
N VAL A 65 -3.72 5.09 -13.72
CA VAL A 65 -3.76 6.25 -14.63
C VAL A 65 -2.82 6.04 -15.81
N ASP A 66 -1.60 5.54 -15.59
CA ASP A 66 -0.65 5.23 -16.68
C ASP A 66 -1.27 4.25 -17.69
N ARG A 67 -1.84 3.16 -17.20
CA ARG A 67 -2.52 2.14 -18.02
C ARG A 67 -3.72 2.73 -18.76
N TYR A 68 -4.51 3.55 -18.07
CA TYR A 68 -5.66 4.22 -18.66
C TYR A 68 -5.24 5.11 -19.83
N VAL A 69 -4.24 5.98 -19.65
CA VAL A 69 -3.77 6.90 -20.69
C VAL A 69 -3.12 6.12 -21.84
N ALA A 70 -2.33 5.09 -21.54
CA ALA A 70 -1.67 4.26 -22.55
C ALA A 70 -2.67 3.57 -23.49
N ILE A 71 -3.80 3.08 -22.94
CA ILE A 71 -4.80 2.32 -23.69
C ILE A 71 -5.85 3.25 -24.32
N CYS A 72 -6.41 4.18 -23.54
CA CYS A 72 -7.55 4.98 -23.97
C CYS A 72 -7.14 6.26 -24.72
N LYS A 73 -5.88 6.72 -24.57
CA LYS A 73 -5.36 7.96 -25.18
C LYS A 73 -3.93 7.78 -25.74
N PRO A 74 -3.68 6.78 -26.60
CA PRO A 74 -2.32 6.42 -27.05
C PRO A 74 -1.58 7.59 -27.73
N LEU A 75 -2.27 8.42 -28.53
CA LEU A 75 -1.66 9.56 -29.23
C LEU A 75 -1.17 10.67 -28.28
N ARG A 76 -1.77 10.81 -27.10
CA ARG A 76 -1.41 11.83 -26.10
C ARG A 76 -0.55 11.28 -24.96
N TYR A 77 -0.34 9.97 -24.92
CA TYR A 77 0.45 9.30 -23.89
C TYR A 77 1.84 9.92 -23.63
N PRO A 78 2.69 10.21 -24.63
CA PRO A 78 4.04 10.73 -24.36
C PRO A 78 4.04 12.13 -23.74
N VAL A 79 2.98 12.92 -23.94
CA VAL A 79 2.84 14.26 -23.35
C VAL A 79 2.28 14.16 -21.93
N ILE A 80 1.22 13.35 -21.74
CA ILE A 80 0.53 13.20 -20.45
C ILE A 80 1.39 12.42 -19.45
N MET A 81 2.04 11.34 -19.88
CA MET A 81 2.94 10.50 -19.07
C MET A 81 4.41 10.78 -19.41
N SER A 82 4.76 12.05 -19.53
CA SER A 82 6.15 12.46 -19.68
C SER A 82 6.92 12.26 -18.37
N ARG A 83 8.25 12.09 -18.45
CA ARG A 83 9.10 11.85 -17.27
C ARG A 83 8.95 12.95 -16.21
N GLN A 84 8.84 14.22 -16.63
CA GLN A 84 8.65 15.34 -15.72
C GLN A 84 7.32 15.24 -14.97
N VAL A 85 6.23 14.90 -15.68
CA VAL A 85 4.92 14.71 -15.07
C VAL A 85 4.94 13.54 -14.09
N CYS A 86 5.54 12.40 -14.44
CA CYS A 86 5.67 11.26 -13.53
C CYS A 86 6.41 11.62 -12.24
N VAL A 87 7.48 12.42 -12.31
CA VAL A 87 8.21 12.89 -11.13
C VAL A 87 7.33 13.80 -10.27
N ILE A 88 6.61 14.75 -10.87
CA ILE A 88 5.68 15.62 -10.16
C ILE A 88 4.59 14.80 -9.44
N LEU A 89 4.01 13.82 -10.12
CA LEU A 89 3.00 12.93 -9.54
C LEU A 89 3.51 12.16 -8.31
N ILE A 90 4.74 11.66 -8.36
CA ILE A 90 5.37 11.00 -7.20
C ILE A 90 5.63 11.98 -6.06
N ILE A 91 6.08 13.20 -6.35
CA ILE A 91 6.28 14.22 -5.30
C ILE A 91 4.95 14.56 -4.62
N LEU A 92 3.87 14.71 -5.40
CA LEU A 92 2.53 14.93 -4.86
C LEU A 92 2.04 13.75 -4.02
N ALA A 93 2.32 12.51 -4.45
CA ALA A 93 2.01 11.32 -3.65
C ALA A 93 2.75 11.34 -2.31
N TRP A 94 4.04 11.66 -2.28
CA TRP A 94 4.81 11.80 -1.04
C TRP A 94 4.24 12.87 -0.11
N ILE A 95 3.92 14.05 -0.65
CA ILE A 95 3.31 15.14 0.13
C ILE A 95 1.97 14.71 0.72
N GLY A 96 1.11 14.09 -0.09
CA GLY A 96 -0.19 13.59 0.34
C GLY A 96 -0.05 12.56 1.47
N SER A 97 0.85 11.58 1.31
CA SER A 97 1.09 10.55 2.31
C SER A 97 1.62 11.15 3.61
N PHE A 98 2.54 12.11 3.53
CA PHE A 98 3.08 12.80 4.69
C PHE A 98 2.01 13.59 5.45
N ILE A 99 1.15 14.31 4.75
CA ILE A 99 0.01 15.03 5.35
C ILE A 99 -0.93 14.04 6.05
N HIS A 100 -1.27 12.93 5.39
CA HIS A 100 -2.12 11.89 5.97
C HIS A 100 -1.52 11.31 7.26
N SER A 101 -0.26 10.89 7.22
CA SER A 101 0.42 10.31 8.40
C SER A 101 0.55 11.30 9.54
N THR A 102 0.85 12.56 9.24
CA THR A 102 0.92 13.62 10.24
C THR A 102 -0.43 13.85 10.88
N ALA A 103 -1.51 13.90 10.10
CA ALA A 103 -2.87 14.03 10.62
C ALA A 103 -3.22 12.85 11.55
N GLN A 104 -2.88 11.62 11.17
CA GLN A 104 -3.09 10.43 12.00
C GLN A 104 -2.32 10.51 13.33
N ILE A 105 -1.05 10.92 13.30
CA ILE A 105 -0.25 11.09 14.52
C ILE A 105 -0.78 12.21 15.40
N VAL A 106 -1.13 13.37 14.84
CA VAL A 106 -1.71 14.47 15.62
C VAL A 106 -3.01 14.04 16.29
N LEU A 107 -3.89 13.33 15.58
CA LEU A 107 -5.11 12.77 16.16
C LEU A 107 -4.83 11.76 17.27
N ALA A 108 -3.79 10.92 17.12
CA ALA A 108 -3.36 9.97 18.14
C ALA A 108 -2.73 10.67 19.37
N LEU A 109 -1.95 11.73 19.18
CA LEU A 109 -1.32 12.52 20.26
C LEU A 109 -2.35 13.32 21.08
N ARG A 110 -3.53 13.62 20.52
CA ARG A 110 -4.62 14.32 21.24
C ARG A 110 -5.32 13.45 22.29
N LEU A 111 -5.00 12.16 22.39
CA LEU A 111 -5.56 11.25 23.38
C LEU A 111 -4.80 11.36 24.71
N PRO A 112 -5.47 11.58 25.86
CA PRO A 112 -4.83 11.49 27.16
C PRO A 112 -4.55 10.01 27.47
N PHE A 113 -3.29 9.59 27.34
CA PHE A 113 -2.84 8.26 27.77
C PHE A 113 -2.61 8.26 29.28
N CYS A 114 -3.31 7.41 30.03
CA CYS A 114 -3.18 7.29 31.49
C CYS A 114 -2.56 5.97 31.97
N GLY A 115 -2.30 5.03 31.06
CA GLY A 115 -1.61 3.79 31.37
C GLY A 115 -0.09 3.98 31.58
N PRO A 116 0.63 2.97 32.10
CA PRO A 116 2.09 3.01 32.16
C PRO A 116 2.69 3.28 30.76
N ASN A 117 3.85 3.95 30.68
CA ASN A 117 4.61 4.22 29.44
C ASN A 117 5.14 2.94 28.72
N LEU A 118 4.57 1.78 29.06
CA LEU A 118 4.90 0.43 28.62
C LEU A 118 3.61 -0.18 28.08
N ILE A 119 3.49 -0.27 26.76
CA ILE A 119 2.32 -0.85 26.09
C ILE A 119 2.57 -2.36 25.94
N ASP A 120 1.72 -3.21 26.53
CA ASP A 120 1.77 -4.67 26.41
C ASP A 120 0.98 -5.13 25.16
N HIS A 121 1.52 -4.86 23.97
CA HIS A 121 0.93 -5.31 22.70
C HIS A 121 2.00 -5.62 21.64
N TYR A 122 1.84 -6.76 20.97
CA TYR A 122 2.69 -7.40 19.95
C TYR A 122 2.99 -6.59 18.65
N CYS A 123 2.37 -5.42 18.50
CA CYS A 123 2.56 -4.52 17.38
C CYS A 123 1.88 -3.20 17.74
N CYS A 124 2.48 -2.04 17.44
CA CYS A 124 1.78 -0.77 17.63
C CYS A 124 0.77 -0.53 16.52
N ASP A 125 -0.38 -1.15 16.69
CA ASP A 125 -1.59 -0.86 15.91
C ASP A 125 -2.43 0.18 16.66
N LEU A 126 -3.06 1.09 15.91
CA LEU A 126 -3.73 2.26 16.47
C LEU A 126 -4.96 1.85 17.30
N GLN A 127 -5.62 0.75 16.91
CA GLN A 127 -6.80 0.20 17.60
C GLN A 127 -6.52 -0.27 19.05
N PRO A 128 -5.48 -1.07 19.34
CA PRO A 128 -5.11 -1.38 20.72
C PRO A 128 -4.57 -0.17 21.51
N LEU A 129 -3.92 0.81 20.85
CA LEU A 129 -3.48 2.05 21.50
C LEU A 129 -4.65 2.85 22.10
N LEU A 130 -5.77 2.89 21.38
CA LEU A 130 -7.00 3.59 21.77
C LEU A 130 -7.70 2.97 23.01
N LYS A 131 -7.36 1.74 23.41
CA LYS A 131 -7.86 1.12 24.65
C LYS A 131 -7.12 1.58 25.91
N LEU A 132 -5.96 2.23 25.79
CA LEU A 132 -5.18 2.74 26.94
C LEU A 132 -5.49 4.20 27.29
N ALA A 133 -6.37 4.86 26.56
CA ALA A 133 -6.73 6.25 26.81
C ALA A 133 -7.69 6.39 28.01
N CYS A 134 -7.56 7.50 28.72
CA CYS A 134 -8.26 7.83 29.97
C CYS A 134 -9.71 8.31 29.80
N MET A 135 -10.18 8.41 28.56
CA MET A 135 -11.46 9.01 28.18
C MET A 135 -12.11 8.17 27.08
N ASP A 136 -13.41 8.39 26.84
CA ASP A 136 -14.10 7.80 25.70
C ASP A 136 -13.40 8.17 24.38
N THR A 137 -12.80 7.17 23.74
CA THR A 137 -12.05 7.33 22.49
C THR A 137 -12.91 7.17 21.26
N TYR A 138 -14.22 6.95 21.41
CA TYR A 138 -15.13 6.64 20.32
C TYR A 138 -15.02 7.63 19.15
N MET A 139 -15.06 8.94 19.42
CA MET A 139 -15.00 9.97 18.36
C MET A 139 -13.64 10.06 17.66
N ILE A 140 -12.53 9.92 18.39
CA ILE A 140 -11.18 9.97 17.80
C ILE A 140 -10.88 8.68 17.04
N ASN A 141 -11.26 7.53 17.59
CA ASN A 141 -11.19 6.23 16.91
C ASN A 141 -12.03 6.25 15.62
N LEU A 142 -13.26 6.75 15.70
CA LEU A 142 -14.13 6.91 14.54
C LEU A 142 -13.48 7.81 13.48
N LEU A 143 -12.85 8.91 13.87
CA LEU A 143 -12.17 9.81 12.93
C LEU A 143 -10.93 9.16 12.30
N LEU A 144 -10.14 8.41 13.06
CA LEU A 144 -8.97 7.68 12.57
C LEU A 144 -9.39 6.59 11.56
N VAL A 145 -10.32 5.72 11.96
CA VAL A 145 -10.86 4.63 11.15
C VAL A 145 -11.59 5.17 9.92
N SER A 146 -12.38 6.23 10.08
CA SER A 146 -13.12 6.84 8.96
C SER A 146 -12.19 7.53 7.97
N ASN A 147 -11.14 8.22 8.42
CA ASN A 147 -10.19 8.88 7.51
C ASN A 147 -9.40 7.86 6.68
N SER A 148 -8.82 6.86 7.32
CA SER A 148 -8.07 5.81 6.63
C SER A 148 -8.99 4.92 5.78
N GLY A 149 -10.19 4.61 6.28
CA GLY A 149 -11.23 3.90 5.56
C GLY A 149 -11.76 4.67 4.34
N ALA A 150 -11.91 5.99 4.44
CA ALA A 150 -12.32 6.85 3.34
C ALA A 150 -11.28 6.85 2.22
N ILE A 151 -10.00 7.02 2.56
CA ILE A 151 -8.90 6.96 1.58
C ILE A 151 -8.85 5.59 0.90
N CYS A 152 -8.97 4.50 1.66
CA CYS A 152 -8.97 3.15 1.09
C CYS A 152 -10.18 2.95 0.16
N SER A 153 -11.38 3.31 0.60
CA SER A 153 -12.62 3.09 -0.15
C SER A 153 -12.67 3.97 -1.41
N SER A 154 -12.32 5.25 -1.31
CA SER A 154 -12.29 6.16 -2.45
C SER A 154 -11.29 5.68 -3.51
N SER A 155 -10.11 5.23 -3.07
CA SER A 155 -9.07 4.72 -3.96
C SER A 155 -9.51 3.43 -4.66
N PHE A 156 -10.15 2.52 -3.93
CA PHE A 156 -10.72 1.30 -4.52
C PHE A 156 -11.76 1.62 -5.59
N VAL A 157 -12.69 2.55 -5.32
CA VAL A 157 -13.70 2.97 -6.29
C VAL A 157 -13.06 3.58 -7.54
N ILE A 158 -12.08 4.48 -7.38
CA ILE A 158 -11.35 5.08 -8.50
C ILE A 158 -10.69 4.01 -9.37
N LEU A 159 -10.08 2.99 -8.74
CA LEU A 159 -9.43 1.89 -9.45
C LEU A 159 -10.44 1.03 -10.21
N ILE A 160 -11.57 0.65 -9.60
CA ILE A 160 -12.63 -0.11 -10.26
C ILE A 160 -13.19 0.64 -11.47
N ILE A 161 -13.47 1.94 -11.32
CA ILE A 161 -13.94 2.78 -12.43
C ILE A 161 -12.90 2.83 -13.55
N SER A 162 -11.62 3.04 -13.21
CA SER A 162 -10.53 3.07 -14.19
C SER A 162 -10.45 1.77 -14.98
N TYR A 163 -10.54 0.63 -14.29
CA TYR A 163 -10.51 -0.68 -14.93
C TYR A 163 -11.75 -0.99 -15.76
N PHE A 164 -12.93 -0.59 -15.30
CA PHE A 164 -14.15 -0.70 -16.08
C PHE A 164 -14.02 0.03 -17.41
N VAL A 165 -13.52 1.27 -17.39
CA VAL A 165 -13.30 2.06 -18.61
C VAL A 165 -12.23 1.45 -19.51
N ILE A 166 -11.11 0.96 -18.94
CA ILE A 166 -10.07 0.27 -19.70
C ILE A 166 -10.66 -0.97 -20.41
N LEU A 167 -11.36 -1.84 -19.68
CA LEU A 167 -11.96 -3.06 -20.23
C LEU A 167 -13.01 -2.74 -21.30
N HIS A 168 -13.80 -1.68 -21.09
CA HIS A 168 -14.76 -1.20 -22.08
C HIS A 168 -14.04 -0.72 -23.35
N SER A 169 -12.99 0.10 -23.22
CA SER A 169 -12.20 0.60 -24.36
C SER A 169 -11.57 -0.55 -25.15
N LEU A 170 -11.08 -1.59 -24.47
CA LEU A 170 -10.46 -2.77 -25.11
C LEU A 170 -11.39 -3.58 -26.00
N ARG A 171 -12.71 -3.41 -25.90
CA ARG A 171 -13.67 -4.04 -26.84
C ARG A 171 -13.45 -3.59 -28.29
N ASN A 172 -12.93 -2.38 -28.48
CA ASN A 172 -12.71 -1.78 -29.79
C ASN A 172 -11.28 -2.03 -30.34
N HIS A 173 -10.45 -2.80 -29.64
CA HIS A 173 -9.09 -3.13 -30.06
C HIS A 173 -9.01 -4.50 -30.75
N SER A 174 -7.95 -4.72 -31.52
CA SER A 174 -7.65 -6.03 -32.13
C SER A 174 -7.51 -7.14 -31.08
N ALA A 175 -7.77 -8.39 -31.46
CA ALA A 175 -7.68 -9.54 -30.55
C ALA A 175 -6.30 -9.66 -29.88
N GLU A 176 -5.24 -9.32 -30.61
CA GLU A 176 -3.86 -9.31 -30.12
C GLU A 176 -3.59 -8.14 -29.15
N GLY A 177 -4.06 -6.93 -29.48
CA GLY A 177 -4.00 -5.76 -28.60
C GLY A 177 -4.75 -6.00 -27.29
N ARG A 178 -5.93 -6.64 -27.37
CA ARG A 178 -6.73 -7.04 -26.21
C ARG A 178 -5.99 -8.06 -25.35
N LYS A 179 -5.40 -9.11 -25.93
CA LYS A 179 -4.65 -10.15 -25.19
C LYS A 179 -3.46 -9.55 -24.44
N LYS A 180 -2.70 -8.65 -25.09
CA LYS A 180 -1.56 -7.95 -24.48
C LYS A 180 -2.00 -7.02 -23.34
N ALA A 181 -3.06 -6.23 -23.55
CA ALA A 181 -3.59 -5.34 -22.52
C ALA A 181 -4.16 -6.11 -21.32
N LEU A 182 -4.93 -7.18 -21.56
CA LEU A 182 -5.49 -8.01 -20.49
C LEU A 182 -4.38 -8.64 -19.65
N SER A 183 -3.36 -9.21 -20.30
CA SER A 183 -2.23 -9.84 -19.61
C SER A 183 -1.51 -8.88 -18.66
N THR A 184 -1.35 -7.62 -19.04
CA THR A 184 -0.73 -6.62 -18.16
C THR A 184 -1.70 -6.07 -17.11
N CYS A 185 -3.00 -5.93 -17.41
CA CYS A 185 -4.00 -5.38 -16.48
C CYS A 185 -4.33 -6.36 -15.35
N THR A 186 -4.36 -7.66 -15.64
CA THR A 186 -4.69 -8.70 -14.66
C THR A 186 -3.73 -8.70 -13.47
N SER A 187 -2.43 -8.44 -13.67
CA SER A 187 -1.48 -8.38 -12.55
C SER A 187 -1.80 -7.23 -11.60
N HIS A 188 -2.09 -6.04 -12.12
CA HIS A 188 -2.44 -4.89 -11.30
C HIS A 188 -3.81 -5.06 -10.63
N ILE A 189 -4.81 -5.64 -11.30
CA ILE A 189 -6.11 -5.96 -10.69
C ILE A 189 -5.93 -6.91 -9.49
N ILE A 190 -5.07 -7.93 -9.61
CA ILE A 190 -4.82 -8.86 -8.50
C ILE A 190 -4.17 -8.15 -7.33
N VAL A 191 -3.18 -7.28 -7.58
CA VAL A 191 -2.56 -6.47 -6.52
C VAL A 191 -3.58 -5.56 -5.84
N VAL A 192 -4.44 -4.90 -6.62
CA VAL A 192 -5.53 -4.07 -6.08
C VAL A 192 -6.47 -4.89 -5.20
N ILE A 193 -6.88 -6.09 -5.62
CA ILE A 193 -7.76 -6.94 -4.81
C ILE A 193 -7.07 -7.40 -3.52
N LEU A 194 -5.80 -7.82 -3.59
CA LEU A 194 -5.04 -8.26 -2.42
C LEU A 194 -4.74 -7.12 -1.44
N PHE A 195 -4.61 -5.90 -1.94
CA PHE A 195 -4.37 -4.71 -1.13
C PHE A 195 -5.64 -4.17 -0.47
N PHE A 196 -6.69 -3.95 -1.27
CA PHE A 196 -7.92 -3.32 -0.79
C PHE A 196 -8.89 -4.30 -0.12
N GLY A 197 -8.83 -5.60 -0.43
CA GLY A 197 -9.68 -6.61 0.20
C GLY A 197 -9.55 -6.63 1.74
N PRO A 198 -8.33 -6.74 2.29
CA PRO A 198 -8.09 -6.64 3.72
C PRO A 198 -8.45 -5.27 4.30
N CYS A 199 -8.11 -4.16 3.61
CA CYS A 199 -8.47 -2.80 4.06
C CYS A 199 -10.00 -2.64 4.22
N ILE A 200 -10.78 -3.03 3.21
CA ILE A 200 -12.24 -2.95 3.25
C ILE A 200 -12.80 -3.83 4.37
N PHE A 201 -12.27 -5.03 4.55
CA PHE A 201 -12.69 -5.92 5.65
C PHE A 201 -12.48 -5.29 7.03
N ILE A 202 -11.37 -4.59 7.24
CA ILE A 202 -11.05 -3.96 8.53
C ILE A 202 -11.90 -2.70 8.76
N TYR A 203 -12.02 -1.85 7.75
CA TYR A 203 -12.72 -0.56 7.89
C TYR A 203 -14.25 -0.67 7.82
N ALA A 204 -14.81 -1.75 7.27
CA ALA A 204 -16.26 -1.98 7.22
C ALA A 204 -16.82 -2.68 8.48
N ARG A 205 -15.96 -3.10 9.42
CA ARG A 205 -16.38 -3.82 10.62
C ARG A 205 -16.55 -2.85 11.81
N PRO A 206 -17.53 -3.11 12.71
CA PRO A 206 -17.67 -2.33 13.93
C PRO A 206 -16.38 -2.38 14.77
N PRO A 207 -16.08 -1.33 15.56
CA PRO A 207 -14.84 -1.19 16.35
C PRO A 207 -14.82 -2.14 17.57
N THR A 208 -14.93 -3.43 17.30
CA THR A 208 -14.92 -4.52 18.28
C THR A 208 -13.77 -5.46 17.93
N THR A 209 -12.86 -5.69 18.87
CA THR A 209 -11.68 -6.54 18.65
C THR A 209 -12.06 -8.03 18.63
N PHE A 210 -11.86 -8.71 17.50
CA PHE A 210 -12.01 -10.16 17.36
C PHE A 210 -10.65 -10.88 17.36
N SER A 211 -10.64 -12.16 17.71
CA SER A 211 -9.43 -13.01 17.70
C SER A 211 -8.78 -13.15 16.31
N MET A 212 -9.57 -13.03 15.24
CA MET A 212 -9.13 -13.12 13.84
C MET A 212 -8.45 -11.85 13.32
N ASP A 213 -8.66 -10.70 13.97
CA ASP A 213 -8.11 -9.40 13.54
C ASP A 213 -6.58 -9.43 13.54
N LYS A 214 -5.97 -10.24 14.41
CA LYS A 214 -4.53 -10.48 14.48
C LYS A 214 -3.98 -11.13 13.21
N MET A 215 -4.68 -12.12 12.67
CA MET A 215 -4.22 -12.87 11.49
C MET A 215 -4.46 -12.04 10.22
N VAL A 216 -5.56 -11.29 10.17
CA VAL A 216 -5.83 -10.34 9.09
C VAL A 216 -4.79 -9.21 9.10
N ALA A 217 -4.45 -8.70 10.30
CA ALA A 217 -3.37 -7.73 10.51
C ALA A 217 -2.05 -8.16 9.89
N VAL A 218 -1.54 -9.30 10.32
CA VAL A 218 -0.30 -9.90 9.79
C VAL A 218 -0.37 -10.09 8.27
N PHE A 219 -1.52 -10.50 7.73
CA PHE A 219 -1.65 -10.75 6.29
C PHE A 219 -1.60 -9.47 5.45
N TYR A 220 -2.20 -8.37 5.89
CA TYR A 220 -2.11 -7.10 5.15
C TYR A 220 -0.83 -6.31 5.44
N THR A 221 -0.25 -6.44 6.65
CA THR A 221 0.98 -5.71 7.00
C THR A 221 2.27 -6.38 6.52
N ILE A 222 2.26 -7.70 6.36
CA ILE A 222 3.43 -8.47 5.89
C ILE A 222 3.12 -9.18 4.57
N GLY A 223 1.97 -9.85 4.48
CA GLY A 223 1.64 -10.70 3.33
C GLY A 223 1.51 -9.90 2.03
N THR A 224 0.70 -8.84 2.03
CA THR A 224 0.48 -8.04 0.80
C THR A 224 1.76 -7.36 0.29
N PRO A 225 2.55 -6.65 1.13
CA PRO A 225 3.81 -6.05 0.68
C PRO A 225 4.85 -7.07 0.20
N PHE A 226 4.89 -8.28 0.77
CA PHE A 226 5.76 -9.35 0.26
C PHE A 226 5.29 -9.94 -1.08
N LEU A 227 3.97 -10.05 -1.26
CA LEU A 227 3.39 -10.60 -2.47
C LEU A 227 3.45 -9.61 -3.64
N ASN A 228 3.43 -8.30 -3.39
CA ASN A 228 3.48 -7.25 -4.41
C ASN A 228 4.69 -7.39 -5.36
N PRO A 229 5.96 -7.42 -4.88
CA PRO A 229 7.13 -7.65 -5.72
C PRO A 229 7.09 -8.98 -6.46
N ILE A 230 6.62 -10.06 -5.81
CA ILE A 230 6.53 -11.40 -6.40
C ILE A 230 5.52 -11.39 -7.57
N ILE A 231 4.35 -10.77 -7.39
CA ILE A 231 3.31 -10.67 -8.42
C ILE A 231 3.79 -9.85 -9.61
N TYR A 232 4.46 -8.71 -9.36
CA TYR A 232 4.98 -7.85 -10.42
C TYR A 232 6.21 -8.42 -11.13
N THR A 233 7.10 -9.13 -10.43
CA THR A 233 8.32 -9.72 -11.02
C THR A 233 8.05 -11.06 -11.74
N LEU A 234 7.26 -11.98 -11.15
CA LEU A 234 7.05 -13.31 -11.73
C LEU A 234 6.14 -13.30 -12.98
N ARG A 235 5.21 -12.34 -13.08
CA ARG A 235 4.28 -12.24 -14.21
C ARG A 235 4.69 -11.23 -15.28
N ASN A 236 5.62 -10.32 -15.01
CA ASN A 236 6.07 -9.37 -16.03
C ASN A 236 7.19 -10.00 -16.89
N ALA A 237 6.86 -10.31 -18.15
CA ALA A 237 7.77 -10.93 -19.11
C ALA A 237 9.04 -10.09 -19.37
N GLU A 238 8.95 -8.76 -19.29
CA GLU A 238 10.08 -7.86 -19.47
C GLU A 238 11.03 -7.89 -18.26
N VAL A 239 10.50 -7.92 -17.03
CA VAL A 239 11.31 -8.09 -15.81
C VAL A 239 11.94 -9.48 -15.78
N LYS A 240 11.20 -10.52 -16.15
CA LYS A 240 11.72 -11.89 -16.28
C LYS A 240 12.85 -11.96 -17.31
N ASN A 241 12.72 -11.26 -18.44
CA ASN A 241 13.77 -11.20 -19.45
C ASN A 241 14.98 -10.37 -19.01
N ALA A 242 14.78 -9.28 -18.27
CA ALA A 242 15.87 -8.48 -17.69
C ALA A 242 16.64 -9.28 -16.63
N MET A 243 15.94 -9.98 -15.73
CA MET A 243 16.53 -10.87 -14.72
C MET A 243 17.28 -12.03 -15.35
N LYS A 244 16.71 -12.67 -16.39
CA LYS A 244 17.43 -13.68 -17.18
C LYS A 244 18.71 -13.13 -17.79
N LYS A 245 18.69 -11.92 -18.38
CA LYS A 245 19.89 -11.29 -18.94
C LYS A 245 20.94 -11.02 -17.87
N LEU A 246 20.54 -10.51 -16.70
CA LEU A 246 21.45 -10.29 -15.57
C LEU A 246 22.06 -11.59 -15.04
N TRP A 247 21.26 -12.65 -14.91
CA TRP A 247 21.77 -13.97 -14.50
C TRP A 247 22.69 -14.59 -15.54
N HIS A 248 22.40 -14.46 -16.83
CA HIS A 248 23.32 -14.90 -17.89
C HIS A 248 24.63 -14.13 -17.86
N VAL A 249 24.61 -12.81 -17.63
CA VAL A 249 25.83 -12.01 -17.48
C VAL A 249 26.61 -12.40 -16.22
N LYS A 250 25.92 -12.74 -15.13
CA LYS A 250 26.58 -13.15 -13.87
C LYS A 250 27.21 -14.55 -13.98
N ILE A 251 26.56 -15.49 -14.65
CA ILE A 251 27.09 -16.85 -14.93
C ILE A 251 28.24 -16.81 -15.94
N MET A 252 28.27 -15.84 -16.86
CA MET A 252 29.38 -15.67 -17.80
C MET A 252 30.60 -14.94 -17.23
N ASN A 253 30.47 -14.31 -16.06
CA ASN A 253 31.54 -13.60 -15.36
C ASN A 253 32.09 -14.39 -14.16
N GLU A 254 31.64 -15.64 -13.96
CA GLU A 254 32.21 -16.65 -13.06
C GLU A 254 32.88 -17.74 -13.90
#